data_AF-A0A931Z4S6-F1
#
_entry.id   AF-A0A931Z4S6-F1
#
_cell.length_a   1.000
_cell.length_b   1.000
_cell.length_c   1.000
_cell.angle_alpha   90.00
_cell.angle_beta   90.00
_cell.angle_gamma   90.00
#
_symmetry.space_group_name_H-M   'P 1'
#
loop_
_entity.id
_entity.type
_entity.pdbx_description
1 polymer ?
#
loop_
_entity_poly.entity_id
_entity_poly.type
_entity_poly.pdbx_seq_one_letter_code
_entity_poly.pdbx_strand_id
1 'polypeptide(L)'
;MALFATAALLVFSGCTDSHASAGNARTSDPAPAATYKAGRGLRLSEPALAFAGVATAEFTGRLPAAALLRTARGDFVYVANDGWLLRTPVNVDGGDGLSFAASDGLYEGDVVVVSGALALWLAEIQAVNGGVGCADGH
;
A
#
# COMPACT_ATOMS: atom_id res chain seq x y z
N MET A 1 35.47 -55.65 -34.92
CA MET A 1 36.38 -54.89 -34.03
C MET A 1 35.66 -53.62 -33.63
N ALA A 2 35.51 -53.38 -32.33
CA ALA A 2 34.34 -52.77 -31.70
C ALA A 2 34.14 -51.25 -31.90
N LEU A 3 32.87 -50.89 -32.03
CA LEU A 3 32.25 -49.57 -31.94
C LEU A 3 32.34 -49.08 -30.47
N PHE A 4 32.89 -47.90 -30.20
CA PHE A 4 32.76 -47.24 -28.90
C PHE A 4 31.85 -46.03 -29.02
N ALA A 5 30.59 -46.21 -28.62
CA ALA A 5 29.67 -45.12 -28.30
C ALA A 5 29.92 -44.70 -26.85
N THR A 6 30.28 -43.43 -26.63
CA THR A 6 30.43 -42.87 -25.28
C THR A 6 29.40 -41.76 -25.13
N ALA A 7 28.31 -42.06 -24.43
CA ALA A 7 27.34 -41.10 -23.96
C ALA A 7 27.89 -40.42 -22.70
N ALA A 8 27.98 -39.09 -22.72
CA ALA A 8 28.29 -38.30 -21.53
C ALA A 8 27.03 -37.50 -21.14
N LEU A 9 26.48 -37.88 -19.99
CA LEU A 9 25.35 -37.24 -19.30
C LEU A 9 25.72 -35.80 -18.91
N LEU A 10 24.99 -34.81 -19.43
CA LEU A 10 25.03 -33.44 -18.91
C LEU A 10 24.09 -33.38 -17.69
N VAL A 11 24.73 -33.27 -16.52
CA VAL A 11 24.10 -33.14 -15.21
C VAL A 11 23.38 -31.78 -15.11
N PHE A 12 22.13 -31.83 -14.67
CA PHE A 12 21.31 -30.67 -14.31
C PHE A 12 22.06 -29.76 -13.32
N SER A 13 22.39 -28.53 -13.74
CA SER A 13 22.79 -27.47 -12.81
C SER A 13 21.52 -26.99 -12.10
N GLY A 14 21.41 -27.39 -10.84
CA GLY A 14 20.27 -27.15 -9.97
C GLY A 14 20.02 -25.68 -9.64
N CYS A 15 18.85 -25.45 -9.03
CA CYS A 15 18.43 -24.20 -8.45
C CYS A 15 19.48 -23.70 -7.47
N THR A 16 19.95 -22.47 -7.67
CA THR A 16 20.75 -21.75 -6.68
C THR A 16 19.84 -21.39 -5.50
N ASP A 17 19.93 -22.16 -4.43
CA ASP A 17 19.55 -21.73 -3.09
C ASP A 17 20.59 -20.69 -2.65
N SER A 18 20.23 -19.40 -2.75
CA SER A 18 21.04 -18.33 -2.21
C SER A 18 20.95 -18.34 -0.68
N HIS A 19 21.80 -19.12 -0.02
CA HIS A 19 22.10 -18.89 1.38
C HIS A 19 22.93 -17.62 1.50
N ALA A 20 22.28 -16.50 1.84
CA ALA A 20 22.98 -15.27 2.20
C ALA A 20 23.80 -15.50 3.47
N SER A 21 25.12 -15.36 3.36
CA SER A 21 26.07 -15.50 4.48
C SER A 21 25.72 -14.59 5.65
N ALA A 22 25.76 -15.17 6.84
CA ALA A 22 25.75 -14.47 8.12
C ALA A 22 27.03 -13.63 8.28
N GLY A 23 27.00 -12.40 7.77
CA GLY A 23 27.98 -11.35 8.08
C GLY A 23 27.41 -10.40 9.11
N ASN A 24 27.93 -10.42 10.34
CA ASN A 24 27.53 -9.56 11.46
C ASN A 24 27.92 -8.08 11.26
N ALA A 25 27.34 -7.41 10.27
CA ALA A 25 27.19 -5.96 10.27
C ALA A 25 25.70 -5.69 10.48
N ARG A 26 25.27 -5.47 11.73
CA ARG A 26 23.93 -4.93 12.01
C ARG A 26 23.90 -3.47 11.57
N THR A 27 23.84 -3.26 10.27
CA THR A 27 23.13 -2.10 9.73
C THR A 27 21.70 -2.31 10.19
N SER A 28 21.14 -1.37 10.97
CA SER A 28 19.73 -1.44 11.37
C SER A 28 18.88 -1.77 10.15
N ASP A 29 17.96 -2.72 10.27
CA ASP A 29 17.04 -3.01 9.17
C ASP A 29 16.40 -1.69 8.71
N PRO A 30 16.30 -1.46 7.39
CA PRO A 30 15.68 -0.25 6.89
C PRO A 30 14.27 -0.15 7.46
N ALA A 31 13.90 1.05 7.92
CA ALA A 31 12.57 1.29 8.46
C ALA A 31 11.50 0.83 7.45
N PRO A 32 10.40 0.19 7.91
CA PRO A 32 9.40 -0.35 7.02
C PRO A 32 8.78 0.77 6.17
N ALA A 33 8.51 0.47 4.90
CA ALA A 33 7.91 1.43 3.96
C ALA A 33 6.50 1.86 4.39
N ALA A 34 5.75 0.96 5.01
CA ALA A 34 4.44 1.23 5.57
C ALA A 34 4.27 0.52 6.91
N THR A 35 3.59 1.18 7.85
CA THR A 35 3.11 0.61 9.10
C THR A 35 1.61 0.83 9.20
N TYR A 36 0.86 -0.17 9.66
CA TYR A 36 -0.57 -0.04 9.92
C TYR A 36 -0.84 -0.20 11.41
N LYS A 37 -1.77 0.62 11.93
CA LYS A 37 -2.31 0.45 13.27
C LYS A 37 -3.82 0.64 13.24
N ALA A 38 -4.55 -0.37 13.73
CA ALA A 38 -6.00 -0.31 13.84
C ALA A 38 -6.43 0.96 14.61
N GLY A 39 -7.42 1.67 14.06
CA GLY A 39 -7.92 2.94 14.61
C GLY A 39 -7.01 4.16 14.38
N ARG A 40 -5.80 4.00 13.82
CA ARG A 40 -4.91 5.11 13.44
C ARG A 40 -4.70 5.20 11.94
N GLY A 41 -4.76 4.06 11.23
CA GLY A 41 -4.60 3.98 9.79
C GLY A 41 -3.16 3.63 9.39
N LEU A 42 -2.74 4.17 8.25
CA LEU A 42 -1.42 3.93 7.65
C LEU A 42 -0.42 5.02 8.01
N ARG A 43 0.83 4.65 8.23
CA ARG A 43 1.97 5.56 8.24
C ARG A 43 2.98 5.09 7.22
N LEU A 44 3.35 5.96 6.30
CA LEU A 44 4.31 5.67 5.24
C LEU A 44 5.62 6.39 5.52
N SER A 45 6.73 5.80 5.08
CA SER A 45 7.99 6.53 4.99
C SER A 45 7.90 7.60 3.91
N GLU A 46 8.75 8.62 3.96
CA GLU A 46 8.78 9.67 2.93
C GLU A 46 9.00 9.13 1.51
N PRO A 47 9.94 8.19 1.25
CA PRO A 47 10.05 7.56 -0.06
C PRO A 47 8.78 6.82 -0.49
N ALA A 48 8.07 6.18 0.45
CA ALA A 48 6.84 5.48 0.15
C ALA A 48 5.68 6.45 -0.15
N LEU A 49 5.59 7.59 0.53
CA LEU A 49 4.63 8.66 0.19
C LEU A 49 4.88 9.19 -1.22
N ALA A 50 6.15 9.47 -1.54
CA ALA A 50 6.55 9.95 -2.87
C ALA A 50 6.24 8.90 -3.96
N PHE A 51 6.59 7.64 -3.72
CA PHE A 51 6.31 6.54 -4.63
C PHE A 51 4.79 6.35 -4.85
N ALA A 52 3.99 6.46 -3.79
CA ALA A 52 2.54 6.35 -3.86
C ALA A 52 1.85 7.61 -4.45
N GLY A 53 2.60 8.68 -4.72
CA GLY A 53 2.05 9.94 -5.24
C GLY A 53 1.07 10.60 -4.27
N VAL A 54 1.30 10.44 -2.96
CA VAL A 54 0.42 10.98 -1.92
C VAL A 54 0.65 12.48 -1.79
N ALA A 55 -0.42 13.24 -2.00
CA ALA A 55 -0.47 14.67 -1.72
C ALA A 55 -1.61 14.95 -0.75
N THR A 56 -1.44 15.93 0.12
CA THR A 56 -2.47 16.36 1.07
C THR A 56 -2.78 17.84 0.91
N ALA A 57 -4.00 18.22 1.26
CA ALA A 57 -4.43 19.61 1.33
C ALA A 57 -5.48 19.76 2.44
N GLU A 58 -5.65 20.99 2.91
CA GLU A 58 -6.76 21.33 3.80
C GLU A 58 -8.10 21.23 3.06
N PHE A 59 -9.08 20.62 3.69
CA PHE A 59 -10.43 20.49 3.16
C PHE A 59 -11.20 21.81 3.34
N THR A 60 -11.72 22.32 2.22
CA THR A 60 -12.43 23.62 2.12
C THR A 60 -13.86 23.46 1.59
N GLY A 61 -14.49 22.31 1.86
CA GLY A 61 -15.88 22.04 1.48
C GLY A 61 -16.06 21.24 0.18
N ARG A 62 -15.02 21.08 -0.66
CA ARG A 62 -15.06 20.20 -1.84
C ARG A 62 -13.86 19.26 -1.90
N LEU A 63 -14.14 18.02 -2.27
CA LEU A 63 -13.14 16.97 -2.50
C LEU A 63 -12.85 16.85 -3.99
N PRO A 64 -11.59 16.87 -4.43
CA PRO A 64 -11.26 16.46 -5.80
C PRO A 64 -11.56 14.98 -5.98
N ALA A 65 -11.93 14.56 -7.20
CA ALA A 65 -12.28 13.18 -7.48
C ALA A 65 -11.17 12.16 -7.10
N ALA A 66 -9.91 12.56 -7.19
CA ALA A 66 -8.75 11.74 -6.82
C ALA A 66 -8.60 11.50 -5.30
N ALA A 67 -9.27 12.30 -4.46
CA ALA A 67 -9.33 12.10 -3.01
C ALA A 67 -10.32 10.99 -2.62
N LEU A 68 -11.39 10.84 -3.41
CA LEU A 68 -12.50 9.97 -3.09
C LEU A 68 -12.18 8.52 -3.43
N LEU A 69 -12.13 7.67 -2.40
CA LEU A 69 -12.04 6.23 -2.54
C LEU A 69 -13.44 5.63 -2.50
N ARG A 70 -13.94 5.18 -3.65
CA ARG A 70 -15.20 4.43 -3.74
C ARG A 70 -14.96 2.94 -3.66
N THR A 71 -15.69 2.26 -2.77
CA THR A 71 -15.62 0.81 -2.60
C THR A 71 -17.02 0.21 -2.49
N ALA A 72 -17.14 -1.11 -2.55
CA ALA A 72 -18.41 -1.79 -2.27
C ALA A 72 -18.94 -1.57 -0.84
N ARG A 73 -18.11 -1.05 0.08
CA ARG A 73 -18.49 -0.73 1.47
C ARG A 73 -18.88 0.73 1.68
N GLY A 74 -18.88 1.53 0.61
CA GLY A 74 -19.15 2.96 0.65
C GLY A 74 -17.97 3.81 0.20
N ASP A 75 -18.09 5.10 0.48
CA ASP A 75 -17.18 6.16 0.05
C ASP A 75 -16.30 6.63 1.22
N PHE A 76 -15.02 6.86 0.93
CA PHE A 76 -14.01 7.14 1.94
C PHE A 76 -13.02 8.20 1.47
N VAL A 77 -12.37 8.87 2.43
CA VAL A 77 -11.21 9.74 2.22
C VAL A 77 -10.14 9.38 3.25
N TYR A 78 -8.87 9.61 2.96
CA TYR A 78 -7.83 9.51 3.98
C TYR A 78 -7.62 10.88 4.62
N VAL A 79 -7.77 10.95 5.95
CA VAL A 79 -7.52 12.14 6.77
C VAL A 79 -6.16 11.99 7.44
N ALA A 80 -5.32 13.01 7.36
CA ALA A 80 -4.00 13.06 7.97
C ALA A 80 -4.07 13.53 9.42
N ASN A 81 -3.42 12.78 10.32
CA ASN A 81 -3.33 13.12 11.74
C ASN A 81 -2.01 12.59 12.32
N ASP A 82 -1.12 13.47 12.78
CA ASP A 82 0.19 13.13 13.35
C ASP A 82 1.03 12.16 12.48
N GLY A 83 1.01 12.37 11.16
CA GLY A 83 1.70 11.52 10.18
C GLY A 83 1.04 10.16 9.91
N TRP A 84 -0.14 9.91 10.46
CA TRP A 84 -1.01 8.80 10.11
C TRP A 84 -2.07 9.23 9.11
N LEU A 85 -2.47 8.32 8.24
CA LEU A 85 -3.50 8.49 7.22
C LEU A 85 -4.64 7.54 7.55
N LEU A 86 -5.70 8.08 8.14
CA LEU A 86 -6.87 7.32 8.58
C LEU A 86 -7.95 7.33 7.50
N ARG A 87 -8.37 6.15 7.05
CA ARG A 87 -9.51 6.01 6.15
C ARG A 87 -10.80 6.33 6.90
N THR A 88 -11.42 7.43 6.52
CA THR A 88 -12.60 8.01 7.16
C THR A 88 -13.79 7.90 6.20
N PRO A 89 -14.93 7.35 6.63
CA PRO A 89 -16.14 7.33 5.81
C PRO A 89 -16.62 8.75 5.55
N VAL A 90 -17.10 9.00 4.33
CA VAL A 90 -17.63 10.32 3.93
C VAL A 90 -18.94 10.12 3.18
N ASN A 91 -19.88 11.04 3.38
CA ASN A 91 -21.03 11.16 2.48
C ASN A 91 -20.74 12.29 1.50
N VAL A 92 -20.91 12.00 0.21
CA VAL A 92 -20.73 12.98 -0.86
C VAL A 92 -22.05 13.20 -1.60
N ASP A 93 -22.32 14.45 -1.89
CA ASP A 93 -23.46 14.85 -2.72
C ASP A 93 -23.03 14.93 -4.20
N GLY A 94 -23.98 15.26 -5.08
CA GLY A 94 -23.77 15.32 -6.53
C GLY A 94 -22.46 15.99 -6.93
N GLY A 95 -21.68 15.29 -7.77
CA GLY A 95 -20.40 15.77 -8.29
C GLY A 95 -20.55 16.42 -9.65
N ASP A 96 -19.58 17.27 -9.99
CA ASP A 96 -19.44 17.89 -11.33
C ASP A 96 -18.50 17.08 -12.25
N GLY A 97 -18.09 15.89 -11.83
CA GLY A 97 -17.13 15.02 -12.51
C GLY A 97 -15.67 15.29 -12.16
N LEU A 98 -15.36 16.46 -11.59
CA LEU A 98 -14.01 16.84 -11.14
C LEU A 98 -13.90 16.87 -9.61
N SER A 99 -14.99 17.22 -8.94
CA SER A 99 -15.09 17.36 -7.50
C SER A 99 -16.46 16.98 -6.95
N PHE A 100 -16.50 16.73 -5.66
CA PHE A 100 -17.70 16.38 -4.90
C PHE A 100 -17.82 17.30 -3.67
N ALA A 101 -19.04 17.70 -3.33
CA ALA A 101 -19.30 18.30 -2.03
C ALA A 101 -19.42 17.18 -0.98
N ALA A 102 -18.80 17.34 0.18
CA ALA A 102 -19.00 16.42 1.30
C ALA A 102 -20.17 16.92 2.16
N SER A 103 -21.18 16.07 2.37
CA SER A 103 -22.32 16.39 3.22
C SER A 103 -22.16 15.92 4.66
N ASP A 104 -21.29 14.94 4.91
CA ASP A 104 -20.97 14.43 6.25
C ASP A 104 -19.60 13.73 6.27
N GLY A 105 -18.99 13.62 7.45
CA GLY A 105 -17.75 12.87 7.70
C GLY A 105 -16.44 13.68 7.59
N LEU A 106 -16.50 14.94 7.13
CA LEU A 106 -15.36 15.86 7.08
C LEU A 106 -15.75 17.25 7.59
N TYR A 107 -14.79 17.93 8.22
CA TYR A 107 -14.93 19.30 8.69
C TYR A 107 -13.89 20.21 8.02
N GLU A 108 -14.24 21.49 7.83
CA GLU A 108 -13.28 22.48 7.35
C GLU A 108 -12.04 22.50 8.27
N GLY A 109 -10.86 22.57 7.66
CA GLY A 109 -9.58 22.48 8.37
C GLY A 109 -9.00 21.07 8.47
N ASP A 110 -9.78 20.01 8.18
CA ASP A 110 -9.25 18.66 8.08
C ASP A 110 -8.19 18.58 6.97
N VAL A 111 -7.02 18.00 7.27
CA VAL A 111 -6.00 17.74 6.24
C VAL A 111 -6.32 16.41 5.59
N VAL A 112 -6.65 16.42 4.31
CA VAL A 112 -7.08 15.21 3.57
C VAL A 112 -6.10 14.89 2.45
N VAL A 113 -6.03 13.60 2.10
CA VAL A 113 -5.30 13.13 0.93
C VAL A 113 -6.06 13.50 -0.33
N VAL A 114 -5.44 14.28 -1.21
CA VAL A 114 -6.02 14.76 -2.48
C VAL A 114 -5.50 14.00 -3.71
N SER A 115 -4.47 13.17 -3.53
CA SER A 115 -3.91 12.28 -4.56
C SER A 115 -3.33 11.02 -3.91
N GLY A 116 -3.35 9.88 -4.60
CA GLY A 116 -2.77 8.63 -4.10
C GLY A 116 -3.69 7.78 -3.21
N ALA A 117 -4.98 8.13 -3.09
CA ALA A 117 -5.95 7.42 -2.26
C ALA A 117 -6.06 5.92 -2.59
N LEU A 118 -6.00 5.56 -3.88
CA LEU A 118 -6.03 4.16 -4.31
C LEU A 118 -4.77 3.40 -3.85
N ALA A 119 -3.59 3.99 -3.95
CA ALA A 119 -2.34 3.37 -3.52
C ALA A 119 -2.34 3.12 -2.01
N LEU A 120 -2.82 4.09 -1.22
CA LEU A 120 -3.03 3.92 0.21
C LEU A 120 -4.00 2.78 0.51
N TRP A 121 -5.09 2.65 -0.23
CA TRP A 121 -6.04 1.57 -0.03
C TRP A 121 -5.47 0.19 -0.30
N LEU A 122 -4.67 0.05 -1.37
CA LEU A 122 -3.97 -1.20 -1.63
C LEU A 122 -2.97 -1.54 -0.52
N ALA A 123 -2.22 -0.55 -0.02
CA ALA A 123 -1.34 -0.73 1.13
C ALA A 123 -2.10 -1.13 2.40
N GLU A 124 -3.26 -0.53 2.65
CA GLU A 124 -4.12 -0.87 3.80
C GLU A 124 -4.61 -2.31 3.68
N ILE A 125 -5.15 -2.70 2.52
CA ILE A 125 -5.62 -4.07 2.28
C ILE A 125 -4.49 -5.08 2.48
N GLN A 126 -3.29 -4.82 1.96
CA GLN A 126 -2.14 -5.71 2.18
C GLN A 126 -1.79 -5.79 3.67
N ALA A 127 -1.86 -4.69 4.41
CA ALA A 127 -1.58 -4.71 5.84
C ALA A 127 -2.65 -5.45 6.66
N VAL A 128 -3.94 -5.39 6.27
CA VAL A 128 -5.03 -6.02 7.02
C VAL A 128 -5.33 -7.46 6.58
N ASN A 129 -5.04 -7.81 5.32
CA ASN A 129 -5.38 -9.11 4.72
C ASN A 129 -4.15 -9.90 4.23
N GLY A 130 -2.99 -9.28 4.04
CA GLY A 130 -1.82 -9.89 3.40
C GLY A 130 -1.08 -10.93 4.25
N GLY A 131 -1.56 -11.22 5.47
CA GLY A 131 -1.04 -12.29 6.34
C GLY A 131 -1.81 -13.62 6.28
N VAL A 132 -2.86 -13.73 5.46
CA VAL A 132 -3.67 -14.95 5.27
C VAL A 132 -3.67 -15.40 3.81
N GLY A 133 -2.48 -15.60 3.26
CA GLY A 133 -2.32 -16.13 1.90
C GLY A 133 -2.61 -17.63 1.87
N CYS A 134 -2.98 -18.20 0.71
CA CYS A 134 -3.17 -19.64 0.53
C CYS A 134 -1.91 -20.52 0.82
N ALA A 135 -0.82 -19.94 1.32
CA ALA A 135 0.39 -20.62 1.77
C ALA A 135 0.28 -21.16 3.20
N ASP A 136 -0.79 -20.82 3.94
CA ASP A 136 -0.96 -21.22 5.34
C ASP A 136 -1.35 -22.69 5.54
N GLY A 137 -1.43 -23.48 4.45
CA GLY A 137 -1.52 -24.94 4.41
C GLY A 137 -2.37 -25.59 5.52
N HIS A 138 -3.66 -25.81 5.25
CA HIS A 138 -4.48 -26.73 6.05
C HIS A 138 -4.35 -28.17 5.56
#